data_AF-A0A5T8WTC8-F1
#
_entry.id   AF-A0A5T8WTC8-F1
#
_cell.length_a   1.000
_cell.length_b   1.000
_cell.length_c   1.000
_cell.angle_alpha   90.00
_cell.angle_beta   90.00
_cell.angle_gamma   90.00
#
_symmetry.space_group_name_H-M   'P 1'
#
loop_
_entity.id
_entity.type
_entity.pdbx_description
1 polymer ?
#
loop_
_entity_poly.entity_id
_entity_poly.type
_entity_poly.pdbx_seq_one_letter_code
_entity_poly.pdbx_strand_id
1 'polypeptide(L)'
;QRYYTSVEDLQAGHVTGKLEKDTVVTLSDTIVTRSSDKRQFTEVTITSETKNAAGNTLAAGTKVWTVSDQGSLKVAASAPVPSWWTKCSPAYTNQSESVVNCTSRTNWAYYLSSDDVLQYKNAGSLVADFPLSYEPDNTAQQVIRPGKNAGDAERTFSLVTLGRDKDKLKKDDRVWVVSDGDSLTPVAPAASSSEPVFNGVYVPPTPVPVSAGDSLGHLGFYQLPEENGKRSRYQVHIECLSMDDMEKFITNPGRVGEDTPVYLTWQADAPLFEKGEQGMVAGSRKTKISGIVTLAKVPGVDAAGTALSDNKDAAYFQIRQEGGWLPTASVQKVSQYA
;
A
#
# COMPACT_ATOMS: atom_id res chain seq x y z
N GLN A 1 -3.51 -7.07 -18.38
CA GLN A 1 -3.04 -5.98 -19.26
C GLN A 1 -1.96 -6.48 -20.21
N ARG A 2 -1.92 -6.09 -21.50
CA ARG A 2 -0.87 -6.56 -22.43
C ARG A 2 0.51 -6.02 -22.02
N TYR A 3 1.55 -6.82 -22.20
CA TYR A 3 2.94 -6.37 -22.07
C TYR A 3 3.79 -6.78 -23.27
N TYR A 4 4.89 -6.03 -23.45
CA TYR A 4 5.85 -6.17 -24.55
C TYR A 4 7.27 -6.22 -23.99
N THR A 5 8.17 -6.90 -24.69
CA THR A 5 9.57 -7.06 -24.28
C THR A 5 10.48 -5.93 -24.77
N SER A 6 10.10 -5.25 -25.84
CA SER A 6 10.84 -4.11 -26.38
C SER A 6 9.92 -3.04 -26.98
N VAL A 7 10.50 -1.88 -27.31
CA VAL A 7 9.77 -0.80 -27.99
C VAL A 7 9.41 -1.22 -29.42
N GLU A 8 10.27 -2.00 -30.09
CA GLU A 8 10.02 -2.53 -31.44
C GLU A 8 8.80 -3.45 -31.45
N ASP A 9 8.73 -4.40 -30.50
CA ASP A 9 7.58 -5.28 -30.32
C ASP A 9 6.29 -4.47 -30.06
N LEU A 10 6.39 -3.45 -29.22
CA LEU A 10 5.29 -2.54 -28.90
C LEU A 10 4.80 -1.78 -30.13
N GLN A 11 5.71 -1.24 -30.96
CA GLN A 11 5.36 -0.51 -32.18
C GLN A 11 4.80 -1.43 -33.27
N ALA A 12 5.35 -2.65 -33.40
CA ALA A 12 4.84 -3.68 -34.31
C ALA A 12 3.52 -4.32 -33.82
N GLY A 13 3.16 -4.13 -32.56
CA GLY A 13 1.99 -4.76 -31.94
C GLY A 13 2.19 -6.24 -31.59
N HIS A 14 3.43 -6.72 -31.56
CA HIS A 14 3.81 -8.08 -31.19
C HIS A 14 3.71 -8.29 -29.67
N VAL A 15 2.56 -8.74 -29.21
CA VAL A 15 2.29 -8.92 -27.78
C VAL A 15 3.06 -10.12 -27.22
N THR A 16 3.92 -9.90 -26.23
CA THR A 16 4.61 -10.98 -25.51
C THR A 16 3.66 -11.75 -24.59
N GLY A 17 2.78 -11.04 -23.90
CA GLY A 17 1.81 -11.67 -23.01
C GLY A 17 0.84 -10.69 -22.36
N LYS A 18 0.15 -11.16 -21.31
CA LYS A 18 -0.74 -10.34 -20.50
C LYS A 18 -0.39 -10.48 -19.01
N LEU A 19 -0.16 -9.36 -18.35
CA LEU A 19 -0.10 -9.27 -16.89
C LEU A 19 -1.49 -9.52 -16.31
N GLU A 20 -1.53 -10.22 -15.19
CA GLU A 20 -2.75 -10.40 -14.40
C GLU A 20 -3.20 -9.07 -13.77
N LYS A 21 -4.47 -9.01 -13.39
CA LYS A 21 -4.98 -7.86 -12.64
C LYS A 21 -4.20 -7.72 -11.33
N ASP A 22 -3.94 -6.47 -10.92
CA ASP A 22 -3.25 -6.13 -9.68
C ASP A 22 -1.80 -6.64 -9.60
N THR A 23 -1.18 -6.95 -10.75
CA THR A 23 0.27 -7.19 -10.84
C THR A 23 1.01 -5.94 -10.40
N VAL A 24 1.79 -6.05 -9.32
CA VAL A 24 2.57 -4.95 -8.76
C VAL A 24 3.82 -4.72 -9.62
N VAL A 25 4.04 -3.46 -9.97
CA VAL A 25 5.17 -3.03 -10.80
C VAL A 25 5.75 -1.71 -10.30
N THR A 26 7.03 -1.50 -10.53
CA THR A 26 7.69 -0.20 -10.35
C THR A 26 7.80 0.49 -11.71
N LEU A 27 7.40 1.76 -11.79
CA LEU A 27 7.52 2.54 -13.02
C LEU A 27 8.97 2.97 -13.26
N SER A 28 9.41 2.92 -14.50
CA SER A 28 10.60 3.63 -14.99
C SER A 28 10.23 5.06 -15.43
N ASP A 29 11.27 5.84 -15.71
CA ASP A 29 11.18 7.18 -16.32
C ASP A 29 10.95 7.11 -17.83
N THR A 30 11.19 5.95 -18.44
CA THR A 30 11.06 5.76 -19.89
C THR A 30 9.61 5.58 -20.32
N ILE A 31 9.13 6.50 -21.16
CA ILE A 31 7.76 6.53 -21.68
C ILE A 31 7.78 6.71 -23.20
N VAL A 32 6.98 5.90 -23.90
CA VAL A 32 6.82 5.97 -25.35
C VAL A 32 5.35 6.06 -25.74
N THR A 33 5.09 6.72 -26.87
CA THR A 33 3.77 6.74 -27.50
C THR A 33 3.76 5.72 -28.63
N ARG A 34 2.76 4.83 -28.65
CA ARG A 34 2.59 3.91 -29.77
C ARG A 34 1.99 4.64 -30.97
N SER A 35 2.61 4.47 -32.13
CA SER A 35 2.28 5.20 -33.35
C SER A 35 0.87 4.92 -33.87
N SER A 36 0.39 3.68 -33.74
CA SER A 36 -0.87 3.20 -34.33
C SER A 36 -2.13 3.72 -33.64
N ASP A 37 -2.11 3.87 -32.31
CA ASP A 37 -3.30 4.23 -31.52
C ASP A 37 -3.08 5.39 -30.55
N LYS A 38 -1.87 5.97 -30.54
CA LYS A 38 -1.48 7.10 -29.69
C LYS A 38 -1.67 6.81 -28.19
N ARG A 39 -1.57 5.55 -27.79
CA ARG A 39 -1.55 5.17 -26.39
C ARG A 39 -0.15 5.33 -25.81
N GLN A 40 -0.09 5.77 -24.55
CA GLN A 40 1.15 5.87 -23.80
C GLN A 40 1.51 4.52 -23.18
N PHE A 41 2.80 4.19 -23.22
CA PHE A 41 3.37 3.02 -22.60
C PHE A 41 4.58 3.40 -21.75
N THR A 42 4.75 2.71 -20.65
CA THR A 42 5.85 2.89 -19.71
C THR A 42 6.63 1.59 -19.58
N GLU A 43 7.95 1.68 -19.51
CA GLU A 43 8.79 0.57 -19.05
C GLU A 43 8.54 0.36 -17.55
N VAL A 44 8.15 -0.84 -17.16
CA VAL A 44 7.88 -1.20 -15.77
C VAL A 44 8.72 -2.40 -15.37
N THR A 45 9.11 -2.43 -14.09
CA THR A 45 9.85 -3.56 -13.50
C THR A 45 8.91 -4.37 -12.61
N ILE A 46 8.86 -5.69 -12.84
CA ILE A 46 8.09 -6.61 -11.99
C ILE A 46 8.71 -6.67 -10.59
N THR A 47 7.93 -6.39 -9.54
CA THR A 47 8.48 -6.28 -8.17
C THR A 47 8.71 -7.62 -7.49
N SER A 48 7.89 -8.61 -7.80
CA SER A 48 7.94 -9.96 -7.21
C SER A 48 7.61 -10.99 -8.28
N GLU A 49 8.17 -12.20 -8.15
CA GLU A 49 7.86 -13.28 -9.07
C GLU A 49 6.34 -13.48 -9.17
N THR A 50 5.83 -13.53 -10.39
CA THR A 50 4.40 -13.68 -10.68
C THR A 50 4.20 -14.57 -11.91
N LYS A 51 2.95 -14.88 -12.24
CA LYS A 51 2.60 -15.55 -13.49
C LYS A 51 1.84 -14.60 -14.39
N ASN A 52 2.11 -14.68 -15.69
CA ASN A 52 1.26 -14.02 -16.68
C ASN A 52 -0.04 -14.81 -16.86
N ALA A 53 -1.00 -14.26 -17.61
CA ALA A 53 -2.31 -14.89 -17.82
C ALA A 53 -2.28 -16.21 -18.61
N ALA A 54 -1.14 -16.56 -19.21
CA ALA A 54 -0.92 -17.87 -19.84
C ALA A 54 -0.28 -18.89 -18.87
N GLY A 55 -0.01 -18.50 -17.62
CA GLY A 55 0.62 -19.34 -16.61
C GLY A 55 2.16 -19.34 -16.64
N ASN A 56 2.79 -18.57 -17.52
CA ASN A 56 4.25 -18.48 -17.60
C ASN A 56 4.79 -17.61 -16.46
N THR A 57 5.88 -18.04 -15.84
CA THR A 57 6.56 -17.30 -14.77
C THR A 57 7.22 -16.03 -15.31
N LEU A 58 7.02 -14.92 -14.61
CA LEU A 58 7.71 -13.65 -14.76
C LEU A 58 8.52 -13.41 -13.49
N ALA A 59 9.85 -13.44 -13.61
CA ALA A 59 10.74 -13.26 -12.48
C ALA A 59 10.69 -11.81 -11.95
N ALA A 60 10.93 -11.64 -10.65
CA ALA A 60 11.18 -10.32 -10.07
C ALA A 60 12.36 -9.64 -10.77
N GLY A 61 12.27 -8.33 -11.00
CA GLY A 61 13.27 -7.56 -11.73
C GLY A 61 13.12 -7.59 -13.26
N THR A 62 12.19 -8.39 -13.82
CA THR A 62 11.93 -8.38 -15.26
C THR A 62 11.40 -7.01 -15.70
N LYS A 63 12.01 -6.43 -16.73
CA LYS A 63 11.55 -5.19 -17.36
C LYS A 63 10.63 -5.51 -18.53
N VAL A 64 9.48 -4.85 -18.58
CA VAL A 64 8.49 -4.99 -19.65
C VAL A 64 7.84 -3.64 -19.96
N TRP A 65 7.25 -3.50 -21.14
CA TRP A 65 6.46 -2.32 -21.50
C TRP A 65 4.98 -2.62 -21.34
N THR A 66 4.23 -1.71 -20.72
CA THR A 66 2.77 -1.82 -20.61
C THR A 66 2.08 -0.47 -20.73
N VAL A 67 0.80 -0.50 -21.11
CA VAL A 67 0.01 0.71 -21.31
C VAL A 67 -0.16 1.45 -19.98
N SER A 68 0.10 2.75 -19.97
CA SER A 68 0.20 3.55 -18.74
C SER A 68 -0.76 4.73 -18.67
N ASP A 69 -1.51 4.99 -19.74
CA ASP A 69 -2.53 6.05 -19.79
C ASP A 69 -3.94 5.52 -19.52
N GLN A 70 -4.86 6.47 -19.36
CA GLN A 70 -6.30 6.25 -19.23
C GLN A 70 -6.63 5.37 -18.00
N GLY A 71 -5.86 5.52 -16.92
CA GLY A 71 -6.05 4.77 -15.68
C GLY A 71 -5.70 3.28 -15.78
N SER A 72 -4.87 2.91 -16.77
CA SER A 72 -4.38 1.52 -16.92
C SER A 72 -3.47 1.11 -15.76
N LEU A 73 -2.75 2.07 -15.18
CA LEU A 73 -1.95 1.88 -13.98
C LEU A 73 -2.57 2.69 -12.84
N LYS A 74 -2.44 2.16 -11.63
CA LYS A 74 -2.88 2.84 -10.41
C LYS A 74 -1.72 2.82 -9.43
N VAL A 75 -1.52 3.94 -8.74
CA VAL A 75 -0.60 3.99 -7.62
C VAL A 75 -1.10 2.97 -6.59
N ALA A 76 -0.20 2.06 -6.19
CA ALA A 76 -0.52 1.12 -5.13
C ALA A 76 -0.89 1.91 -3.88
N ALA A 77 -2.06 1.61 -3.29
CA ALA A 77 -2.46 2.27 -2.06
C ALA A 77 -1.37 2.02 -1.02
N SER A 78 -0.71 3.08 -0.57
CA SER A 78 -0.05 3.04 0.73
C SER A 78 -1.10 2.68 1.78
N ALA A 79 -0.69 2.00 2.85
CA ALA A 79 -1.60 1.57 3.91
C ALA A 79 -2.61 2.70 4.22
N PRO A 80 -3.92 2.40 4.31
CA PRO A 80 -4.95 3.42 4.40
C PRO A 80 -4.58 4.39 5.52
N VAL A 81 -4.26 5.61 5.12
CA VAL A 81 -3.86 6.67 6.04
C VAL A 81 -5.14 7.16 6.69
N PRO A 82 -5.32 7.00 8.02
CA PRO A 82 -6.52 7.47 8.68
C PRO A 82 -6.68 8.97 8.45
N SER A 83 -7.91 9.46 8.30
CA SER A 83 -8.18 10.88 8.03
C SER A 83 -7.61 11.84 9.09
N TRP A 84 -7.31 11.33 10.28
CA TRP A 84 -6.67 12.09 11.36
C TRP A 84 -5.15 12.26 11.16
N TRP A 85 -4.48 11.39 10.41
CA TRP A 85 -3.02 11.42 10.20
C TRP A 85 -2.55 12.72 9.54
N THR A 86 -3.35 13.31 8.65
CA THR A 86 -3.04 14.62 8.03
C THR A 86 -2.95 15.75 9.07
N LYS A 87 -3.59 15.60 10.24
CA LYS A 87 -3.55 16.57 11.34
C LYS A 87 -2.36 16.37 12.28
N CYS A 88 -1.73 15.19 12.24
CA CYS A 88 -0.64 14.78 13.13
C CYS A 88 0.68 14.52 12.39
N SER A 89 0.66 14.56 11.06
CA SER A 89 1.88 14.43 10.25
C SER A 89 2.81 15.59 10.58
N PRO A 90 4.10 15.32 10.87
CA PRO A 90 5.09 16.38 10.94
C PRO A 90 5.02 17.26 9.68
N ALA A 91 5.49 18.50 9.76
CA ALA A 91 5.65 19.36 8.57
C ALA A 91 6.59 18.74 7.50
N TYR A 92 7.30 17.66 7.85
CA TYR A 92 7.95 16.77 6.89
C TYR A 92 6.87 16.01 6.12
N THR A 93 6.66 16.42 4.88
CA THR A 93 5.77 15.75 3.95
C THR A 93 6.20 14.29 3.81
N ASN A 94 5.24 13.35 3.71
CA ASN A 94 5.51 11.97 3.26
C ASN A 94 5.91 11.92 1.76
N GLN A 95 6.28 13.07 1.19
CA GLN A 95 6.79 13.15 -0.17
C GLN A 95 8.25 12.74 -0.11
N SER A 96 8.71 12.00 -1.11
CA SER A 96 10.14 11.96 -1.36
C SER A 96 10.62 13.40 -1.47
N GLU A 97 11.78 13.73 -0.88
CA GLU A 97 12.37 15.08 -0.94
C GLU A 97 12.44 15.62 -2.39
N SER A 98 12.38 14.73 -3.38
CA SER A 98 12.38 15.02 -4.81
C SER A 98 11.04 15.43 -5.44
N VAL A 99 9.86 15.17 -4.86
CA VAL A 99 8.57 15.41 -5.55
C VAL A 99 7.93 16.73 -5.12
N VAL A 100 7.77 17.65 -6.07
CA VAL A 100 7.12 18.96 -5.90
C VAL A 100 5.68 18.92 -6.39
N ASN A 101 4.74 19.31 -5.53
CA ASN A 101 3.36 19.60 -5.95
C ASN A 101 3.30 21.01 -6.53
N CYS A 102 2.61 21.17 -7.64
CA CYS A 102 2.49 22.44 -8.33
C CYS A 102 1.16 22.57 -9.09
N THR A 103 0.93 23.75 -9.64
CA THR A 103 -0.14 24.02 -10.58
C THR A 103 0.42 24.62 -11.87
N SER A 104 -0.25 24.37 -13.00
CA SER A 104 0.07 25.07 -14.24
C SER A 104 -0.26 26.56 -14.10
N ARG A 105 0.72 27.44 -14.33
CA ARG A 105 0.50 28.90 -14.21
C ARG A 105 -0.46 29.45 -15.27
N THR A 106 -0.49 28.83 -16.44
CA THR A 106 -1.33 29.21 -17.57
C THR A 106 -1.79 27.96 -18.33
N ASN A 107 -2.48 28.17 -19.44
CA ASN A 107 -2.85 27.08 -20.33
C ASN A 107 -1.60 26.53 -21.03
N TRP A 108 -1.22 25.29 -20.70
CA TRP A 108 -0.05 24.63 -21.27
C TRP A 108 -0.42 23.44 -22.13
N ALA A 109 0.28 23.28 -23.25
CA ALA A 109 0.20 22.05 -24.03
C ALA A 109 0.81 20.88 -23.23
N TYR A 110 0.20 19.69 -23.31
CA TYR A 110 0.79 18.46 -22.79
C TYR A 110 1.11 17.48 -23.92
N TYR A 111 2.08 16.60 -23.68
CA TYR A 111 2.60 15.62 -24.63
C TYR A 111 2.65 14.23 -23.99
N LEU A 112 2.52 13.17 -24.78
CA LEU A 112 2.44 11.80 -24.27
C LEU A 112 3.81 11.11 -24.17
N SER A 113 4.84 11.62 -24.82
CA SER A 113 6.22 11.17 -24.69
C SER A 113 7.21 12.33 -24.89
N SER A 114 8.48 12.11 -24.51
CA SER A 114 9.57 13.05 -24.82
C SER A 114 9.78 13.20 -26.33
N ASP A 115 9.60 12.13 -27.11
CA ASP A 115 9.64 12.21 -28.58
C ASP A 115 8.53 13.12 -29.13
N ASP A 116 7.31 13.04 -28.58
CA ASP A 116 6.21 13.93 -28.96
C ASP A 116 6.55 15.40 -28.60
N VAL A 117 7.25 15.64 -27.49
CA VAL A 117 7.79 16.97 -27.15
C VAL A 117 8.73 17.45 -28.24
N LEU A 118 9.77 16.67 -28.55
CA LEU A 118 10.81 17.02 -29.54
C LEU A 118 10.24 17.22 -30.95
N GLN A 119 9.19 16.49 -31.30
CA GLN A 119 8.49 16.58 -32.58
C GLN A 119 7.39 17.68 -32.63
N TYR A 120 7.24 18.48 -31.56
CA TYR A 120 6.20 19.53 -31.46
C TYR A 120 4.77 19.00 -31.61
N LYS A 121 4.53 17.77 -31.16
CA LYS A 121 3.27 17.07 -31.36
C LYS A 121 2.50 16.97 -30.04
N ASN A 122 1.79 18.03 -29.68
CA ASN A 122 1.00 18.03 -28.46
C ASN A 122 -0.23 17.13 -28.57
N ALA A 123 -0.65 16.55 -27.45
CA ALA A 123 -1.83 15.70 -27.36
C ALA A 123 -3.06 16.47 -26.85
N GLY A 124 -2.87 17.61 -26.20
CA GLY A 124 -3.93 18.48 -25.74
C GLY A 124 -3.37 19.67 -24.94
N SER A 125 -4.22 20.28 -24.12
CA SER A 125 -3.85 21.36 -23.20
C SER A 125 -4.38 21.12 -21.79
N LEU A 126 -3.59 21.51 -20.79
CA LEU A 126 -4.00 21.71 -19.41
C LEU A 126 -4.39 23.18 -19.24
N VAL A 127 -5.48 23.44 -18.54
CA VAL A 127 -5.88 24.82 -18.19
C VAL A 127 -4.97 25.37 -17.10
N ALA A 128 -4.99 26.68 -16.87
CA ALA A 128 -4.38 27.29 -15.68
C ALA A 128 -4.92 26.62 -14.38
N ASP A 129 -4.12 26.65 -13.33
CA ASP A 129 -4.39 26.06 -12.02
C ASP A 129 -4.63 24.54 -12.02
N PHE A 130 -4.20 23.84 -13.08
CA PHE A 130 -4.32 22.39 -13.15
C PHE A 130 -3.33 21.75 -12.17
N PRO A 131 -3.77 20.90 -11.23
CA PRO A 131 -2.91 20.33 -10.19
C PRO A 131 -1.99 19.25 -10.78
N LEU A 132 -0.70 19.34 -10.46
CA LEU A 132 0.37 18.49 -10.98
C LEU A 132 1.38 18.15 -9.88
N SER A 133 2.18 17.11 -10.08
CA SER A 133 3.38 16.84 -9.29
C SER A 133 4.52 16.34 -10.16
N TYR A 134 5.76 16.70 -9.85
CA TYR A 134 6.94 16.31 -10.64
C TYR A 134 8.23 16.34 -9.83
N GLU A 135 9.31 15.79 -10.38
CA GLU A 135 10.62 15.75 -9.76
C GLU A 135 11.59 16.75 -10.45
N PRO A 136 11.78 17.98 -9.95
CA PRO A 136 12.62 18.98 -10.61
C PRO A 136 14.09 18.60 -10.71
N ASP A 137 14.57 17.74 -9.79
CA ASP A 137 15.97 17.31 -9.76
C ASP A 137 16.22 15.99 -10.53
N ASN A 138 15.16 15.38 -11.08
CA ASN A 138 15.25 14.15 -11.87
C ASN A 138 15.47 14.47 -13.35
N THR A 139 16.74 14.56 -13.75
CA THR A 139 17.13 14.87 -15.14
C THR A 139 16.69 13.80 -16.15
N ALA A 140 16.46 12.54 -15.72
CA ALA A 140 15.92 11.50 -16.60
C ALA A 140 14.45 11.75 -16.97
N GLN A 141 13.74 12.55 -16.16
CA GLN A 141 12.37 13.00 -16.40
C GLN A 141 12.31 14.41 -17.02
N GLN A 142 13.41 14.90 -17.60
CA GLN A 142 13.48 16.20 -18.26
C GLN A 142 13.94 16.08 -19.72
N VAL A 143 13.37 16.92 -20.58
CA VAL A 143 13.80 17.06 -21.96
C VAL A 143 13.84 18.53 -22.34
N ILE A 144 14.95 18.94 -22.96
CA ILE A 144 15.08 20.29 -23.53
C ILE A 144 14.62 20.20 -24.98
N ARG A 145 13.59 20.97 -25.32
CA ARG A 145 13.16 21.14 -26.70
C ARG A 145 13.81 22.40 -27.26
N PRO A 146 14.48 22.33 -28.42
CA PRO A 146 15.00 23.53 -29.06
C PRO A 146 13.87 24.50 -29.43
N GLY A 147 14.20 25.72 -29.82
CA GLY A 147 13.25 26.64 -30.43
C GLY A 147 12.72 26.13 -31.78
N LYS A 148 11.48 26.48 -32.16
CA LYS A 148 10.88 26.00 -33.42
C LYS A 148 11.49 26.70 -34.62
N ASN A 149 11.78 27.99 -34.46
CA ASN A 149 12.40 28.84 -35.46
C ASN A 149 13.73 29.38 -34.95
N ALA A 150 14.55 29.89 -35.86
CA ALA A 150 15.78 30.60 -35.51
C ALA A 150 15.45 31.82 -34.62
N GLY A 151 15.96 31.83 -33.39
CA GLY A 151 15.71 32.87 -32.40
C GLY A 151 14.67 32.52 -31.33
N ASP A 152 13.92 31.43 -31.50
CA ASP A 152 13.05 30.92 -30.43
C ASP A 152 13.92 30.32 -29.30
N ALA A 153 13.59 30.66 -28.05
CA ALA A 153 14.29 30.10 -26.90
C ALA A 153 13.98 28.59 -26.76
N GLU A 154 15.00 27.85 -26.33
CA GLU A 154 14.81 26.47 -25.88
C GLU A 154 13.93 26.42 -24.64
N ARG A 155 13.21 25.31 -24.47
CA ARG A 155 12.27 25.13 -23.36
C ARG A 155 12.51 23.80 -22.67
N THR A 156 12.46 23.79 -21.35
CA THR A 156 12.56 22.57 -20.55
C THR A 156 11.17 22.02 -20.31
N PHE A 157 11.02 20.72 -20.56
CA PHE A 157 9.81 19.96 -20.27
C PHE A 157 10.12 18.92 -19.21
N SER A 158 9.22 18.75 -18.26
CA SER A 158 9.30 17.69 -17.25
C SER A 158 8.17 16.70 -17.43
N LEU A 159 8.42 15.44 -17.09
CA LEU A 159 7.39 14.45 -16.87
C LEU A 159 6.66 14.78 -15.56
N VAL A 160 5.34 14.94 -15.64
CA VAL A 160 4.49 15.32 -14.51
C VAL A 160 3.36 14.31 -14.33
N THR A 161 2.91 14.14 -13.09
CA THR A 161 1.77 13.31 -12.72
C THR A 161 0.53 14.20 -12.55
N LEU A 162 -0.62 13.77 -13.10
CA LEU A 162 -1.86 14.53 -13.04
C LEU A 162 -2.53 14.43 -11.66
N GLY A 163 -2.83 15.58 -11.05
CA GLY A 163 -3.53 15.65 -9.76
C GLY A 163 -5.04 15.34 -9.83
N ARG A 164 -5.64 15.38 -11.04
CA ARG A 164 -7.06 15.07 -11.32
C ARG A 164 -7.25 14.58 -12.76
N ASP A 165 -8.43 14.04 -13.07
CA ASP A 165 -8.82 13.59 -14.40
C ASP A 165 -8.75 14.72 -15.46
N LYS A 166 -8.35 14.36 -16.69
CA LYS A 166 -8.34 15.23 -17.88
C LYS A 166 -8.79 14.47 -19.12
N ASP A 167 -10.00 14.74 -19.59
CA ASP A 167 -10.62 14.06 -20.75
C ASP A 167 -10.56 12.52 -20.60
N LYS A 168 -9.75 11.86 -21.43
CA LYS A 168 -9.50 10.41 -21.38
C LYS A 168 -8.42 10.03 -20.36
N LEU A 169 -7.56 10.97 -19.98
CA LEU A 169 -6.53 10.78 -18.97
C LEU A 169 -7.16 10.81 -17.57
N LYS A 170 -6.64 9.97 -16.69
CA LYS A 170 -7.07 9.83 -15.31
C LYS A 170 -6.08 10.48 -14.37
N LYS A 171 -6.57 10.82 -13.18
CA LYS A 171 -5.70 11.12 -12.03
C LYS A 171 -4.58 10.08 -11.97
N ASP A 172 -3.37 10.53 -11.68
CA ASP A 172 -2.14 9.75 -11.59
C ASP A 172 -1.54 9.28 -12.95
N ASP A 173 -2.20 9.52 -14.09
CA ASP A 173 -1.55 9.38 -15.39
C ASP A 173 -0.39 10.40 -15.51
N ARG A 174 0.64 10.08 -16.30
CA ARG A 174 1.83 10.94 -16.48
C ARG A 174 1.86 11.56 -17.86
N VAL A 175 2.22 12.84 -17.95
CA VAL A 175 2.36 13.59 -19.22
C VAL A 175 3.56 14.52 -19.18
N TRP A 176 4.04 14.95 -20.33
CA TRP A 176 5.10 15.95 -20.40
C TRP A 176 4.50 17.35 -20.55
N VAL A 177 4.98 18.31 -19.76
CA VAL A 177 4.59 19.74 -19.84
C VAL A 177 5.82 20.63 -19.68
N VAL A 178 5.72 21.88 -20.12
CA VAL A 178 6.79 22.86 -19.92
C VAL A 178 6.96 23.17 -18.44
N SER A 179 8.21 23.22 -17.99
CA SER A 179 8.59 23.36 -16.59
C SER A 179 9.71 24.37 -16.35
N ASP A 180 10.15 25.09 -17.39
CA ASP A 180 11.13 26.16 -17.22
C ASP A 180 10.54 27.44 -16.61
N GLY A 181 11.43 28.22 -15.97
CA GLY A 181 11.10 29.50 -15.36
C GLY A 181 9.89 29.39 -14.43
N ASP A 182 8.91 30.26 -14.66
CA ASP A 182 7.68 30.30 -13.85
C ASP A 182 6.53 29.50 -14.49
N SER A 183 6.80 28.48 -15.31
CA SER A 183 5.74 27.73 -16.01
C SER A 183 4.82 26.96 -15.05
N LEU A 184 5.37 26.53 -13.91
CA LEU A 184 4.69 25.81 -12.85
C LEU A 184 4.78 26.62 -11.55
N THR A 185 3.66 26.72 -10.82
CA THR A 185 3.60 27.40 -9.52
C THR A 185 3.61 26.34 -8.41
N PRO A 186 4.66 26.25 -7.58
CA PRO A 186 4.70 25.33 -6.46
C PRO A 186 3.50 25.57 -5.53
N VAL A 187 2.83 24.50 -5.13
CA VAL A 187 1.84 24.55 -4.06
C VAL A 187 2.63 24.46 -2.76
N ALA A 188 2.83 25.60 -2.10
CA ALA A 188 3.35 25.59 -0.74
C ALA A 188 2.43 24.69 0.13
N PRO A 189 2.98 23.77 0.94
CA PRO A 189 2.19 23.14 1.99
C PRO A 189 1.51 24.27 2.76
N ALA A 190 0.20 24.17 3.01
CA ALA A 190 -0.49 25.15 3.82
C ALA A 190 0.30 25.33 5.11
N ALA A 191 0.96 26.48 5.27
CA ALA A 191 1.73 26.78 6.46
C ALA A 191 0.72 26.75 7.62
N SER A 192 0.77 25.69 8.42
CA SER A 192 0.22 25.78 9.76
C SER A 192 0.95 26.95 10.42
N SER A 193 0.22 27.83 11.09
CA SER A 193 0.59 29.19 11.46
C SER A 193 1.70 29.35 12.53
N SER A 194 2.70 28.48 12.50
CA SER A 194 3.99 28.57 13.19
C SER A 194 4.81 27.36 12.76
N GLU A 195 6.05 27.56 12.30
CA GLU A 195 6.97 26.43 12.10
C GLU A 195 7.09 25.63 13.42
N PRO A 196 6.98 24.29 13.39
CA PRO A 196 7.20 23.49 14.58
C PRO A 196 8.65 23.70 15.07
N VAL A 197 8.80 24.08 16.34
CA VAL A 197 10.12 24.25 16.96
C VAL A 197 10.70 22.87 17.26
N PHE A 198 11.89 22.60 16.73
CA PHE A 198 12.64 21.38 17.05
C PHE A 198 12.76 21.20 18.57
N ASN A 199 12.47 19.99 19.06
CA ASN A 199 12.45 19.64 20.49
C ASN A 199 11.34 20.33 21.32
N GLY A 200 10.36 20.96 20.67
CA GLY A 200 9.15 21.48 21.31
C GLY A 200 8.02 20.45 21.31
N VAL A 201 7.30 20.34 22.43
CA VAL A 201 6.05 19.57 22.49
C VAL A 201 4.96 20.40 21.80
N TYR A 202 4.43 19.89 20.69
CA TYR A 202 3.26 20.47 20.04
C TYR A 202 1.98 19.88 20.64
N VAL A 203 1.13 20.73 21.21
CA VAL A 203 -0.20 20.35 21.68
C VAL A 203 -1.22 20.86 20.65
N PRO A 204 -1.93 19.98 19.91
CA PRO A 204 -2.96 20.41 18.98
C PRO A 204 -4.03 21.24 19.71
N PRO A 205 -4.52 22.35 19.12
CA PRO A 205 -5.55 23.19 19.74
C PRO A 205 -6.91 22.48 19.87
N THR A 206 -7.11 21.38 19.14
CA THR A 206 -8.28 20.52 19.26
C THR A 206 -7.82 19.07 19.34
N PRO A 207 -8.28 18.29 20.35
CA PRO A 207 -7.97 16.87 20.45
C PRO A 207 -8.30 16.13 19.16
N VAL A 208 -7.41 15.22 18.77
CA VAL A 208 -7.59 14.40 17.57
C VAL A 208 -8.20 13.05 17.99
N PRO A 209 -9.47 12.76 17.67
CA PRO A 209 -10.08 11.49 18.03
C PRO A 209 -9.48 10.35 17.20
N VAL A 210 -9.21 9.23 17.85
CA VAL A 210 -8.79 7.95 17.24
C VAL A 210 -9.68 6.82 17.74
N SER A 211 -9.93 5.82 16.90
CA SER A 211 -10.75 4.64 17.23
C SER A 211 -9.88 3.40 17.46
N ALA A 212 -10.40 2.44 18.22
CA ALA A 212 -9.73 1.15 18.38
C ALA A 212 -9.59 0.46 17.01
N GLY A 213 -8.36 0.03 16.70
CA GLY A 213 -8.01 -0.56 15.40
C GLY A 213 -7.51 0.45 14.35
N ASP A 214 -7.52 1.77 14.65
CA ASP A 214 -6.89 2.76 13.78
C ASP A 214 -5.36 2.55 13.72
N SER A 215 -4.79 2.69 12.52
CA SER A 215 -3.35 2.65 12.33
C SER A 215 -2.69 3.91 12.87
N LEU A 216 -2.03 3.83 14.04
CA LEU A 216 -1.44 4.99 14.71
C LEU A 216 -0.04 5.39 14.22
N GLY A 217 0.60 4.59 13.36
CA GLY A 217 1.94 4.84 12.85
C GLY A 217 2.56 3.61 12.19
N HIS A 218 3.84 3.70 11.82
CA HIS A 218 4.63 2.56 11.32
C HIS A 218 5.64 2.09 12.37
N LEU A 219 6.11 0.83 12.25
CA LEU A 219 7.19 0.34 13.10
C LEU A 219 8.47 1.13 12.82
N GLY A 220 9.20 1.49 13.88
CA GLY A 220 10.52 2.10 13.75
C GLY A 220 11.54 1.04 13.32
N PHE A 221 12.42 1.38 12.37
CA PHE A 221 13.55 0.53 12.02
C PHE A 221 14.74 0.85 12.94
N TYR A 222 15.07 -0.08 13.82
CA TYR A 222 16.13 0.06 14.80
C TYR A 222 17.39 -0.67 14.34
N GLN A 223 18.54 0.00 14.40
CA GLN A 223 19.84 -0.60 14.14
C GLN A 223 20.74 -0.44 15.36
N LEU A 224 21.15 -1.56 15.95
CA LEU A 224 22.17 -1.59 16.99
C LEU A 224 23.54 -1.85 16.34
N PRO A 225 24.53 -0.95 16.52
CA PRO A 225 25.90 -1.25 16.12
C PRO A 225 26.47 -2.37 16.98
N GLU A 226 27.15 -3.32 16.35
CA GLU A 226 27.86 -4.44 16.98
C GLU A 226 29.33 -4.42 16.53
N GLU A 227 30.21 -5.11 17.27
CA GLU A 227 31.66 -5.08 17.07
C GLU A 227 32.09 -5.42 15.62
N ASN A 228 31.30 -6.24 14.91
CA ASN A 228 31.52 -6.61 13.50
C ASN A 228 30.29 -6.36 12.60
N GLY A 229 29.46 -5.35 12.88
CA GLY A 229 28.36 -5.01 11.98
C GLY A 229 27.21 -4.25 12.64
N LYS A 230 26.00 -4.51 12.16
CA LYS A 230 24.77 -3.92 12.70
C LYS A 230 23.69 -4.98 12.78
N ARG A 231 23.01 -5.05 13.91
CA ARG A 231 21.79 -5.84 14.05
C ARG A 231 20.58 -4.94 13.84
N SER A 232 19.82 -5.23 12.79
CA SER A 232 18.67 -4.45 12.39
C SER A 232 17.37 -5.19 12.71
N ARG A 233 16.40 -4.49 13.30
CA ARG A 233 15.05 -5.03 13.54
C ARG A 233 14.00 -3.92 13.48
N TYR A 234 12.81 -4.26 13.02
CA TYR A 234 11.65 -3.42 13.30
C TYR A 234 11.28 -3.57 14.78
N GLN A 235 11.10 -2.45 15.48
CA GLN A 235 10.72 -2.44 16.87
C GLN A 235 9.70 -1.34 17.14
N VAL A 236 8.76 -1.63 18.03
CA VAL A 236 7.88 -0.64 18.66
C VAL A 236 7.99 -0.78 20.17
N HIS A 237 7.95 0.34 20.88
CA HIS A 237 7.74 0.39 22.31
C HIS A 237 6.30 0.87 22.54
N ILE A 238 5.49 0.09 23.26
CA ILE A 238 4.11 0.44 23.57
C ILE A 238 4.05 0.64 25.08
N GLU A 239 3.65 1.84 25.48
CA GLU A 239 3.41 2.20 26.88
C GLU A 239 1.90 2.35 27.09
N CYS A 240 1.39 1.74 28.17
CA CYS A 240 0.04 1.97 28.65
C CYS A 240 0.16 2.71 29.98
N LEU A 241 -0.34 3.94 30.03
CA LEU A 241 -0.34 4.77 31.23
C LEU A 241 -1.75 4.75 31.81
N SER A 242 -1.87 4.38 33.09
CA SER A 242 -3.13 4.41 33.82
C SER A 242 -2.97 5.25 35.09
N MET A 243 -3.99 6.04 35.42
CA MET A 243 -4.12 6.67 36.75
C MET A 243 -4.83 5.75 37.76
N ASP A 244 -5.37 4.63 37.29
CA ASP A 244 -6.07 3.63 38.10
C ASP A 244 -5.12 2.52 38.57
N ASP A 245 -5.61 1.70 39.51
CA ASP A 245 -4.96 0.46 39.92
C ASP A 245 -4.83 -0.48 38.71
N MET A 246 -3.63 -0.49 38.13
CA MET A 246 -3.29 -1.23 36.91
C MET A 246 -3.43 -2.74 37.09
N GLU A 247 -3.14 -3.27 38.28
CA GLU A 247 -3.34 -4.70 38.58
C GLU A 247 -4.83 -5.04 38.52
N LYS A 248 -5.67 -4.17 39.08
CA LYS A 248 -7.13 -4.28 38.98
C LYS A 248 -7.64 -4.06 37.56
N PHE A 249 -7.04 -3.19 36.76
CA PHE A 249 -7.48 -2.95 35.38
C PHE A 249 -7.14 -4.15 34.46
N ILE A 250 -5.91 -4.68 34.55
CA ILE A 250 -5.43 -5.79 33.72
C ILE A 250 -6.18 -7.09 34.04
N THR A 251 -6.63 -7.28 35.29
CA THR A 251 -7.31 -8.51 35.71
C THR A 251 -8.81 -8.59 35.34
N ASN A 252 -9.38 -7.54 34.72
CA ASN A 252 -10.80 -7.45 34.36
C ASN A 252 -11.76 -8.00 35.45
N PRO A 253 -11.72 -7.47 36.69
CA PRO A 253 -12.43 -8.02 37.84
C PRO A 253 -13.95 -7.92 37.71
N GLY A 254 -14.44 -7.01 36.86
CA GLY A 254 -15.86 -6.92 36.50
C GLY A 254 -16.32 -8.01 35.54
N ARG A 255 -15.40 -8.86 35.05
CA ARG A 255 -15.65 -9.93 34.06
C ARG A 255 -16.34 -9.39 32.81
N VAL A 256 -15.96 -8.18 32.38
CA VAL A 256 -16.57 -7.50 31.24
C VAL A 256 -16.38 -8.34 29.97
N GLY A 257 -17.48 -8.62 29.29
CA GLY A 257 -17.50 -9.41 28.05
C GLY A 257 -17.34 -10.92 28.25
N GLU A 258 -17.38 -11.42 29.48
CA GLU A 258 -17.32 -12.88 29.73
C GLU A 258 -18.50 -13.64 29.11
N ASP A 259 -19.69 -13.05 29.15
CA ASP A 259 -20.89 -13.62 28.50
C ASP A 259 -20.83 -13.57 26.97
N THR A 260 -19.87 -12.83 26.40
CA THR A 260 -19.69 -12.66 24.95
C THR A 260 -18.23 -12.89 24.56
N PRO A 261 -17.72 -14.13 24.70
CA PRO A 261 -16.32 -14.42 24.44
C PRO A 261 -15.97 -14.19 22.97
N VAL A 262 -14.82 -13.57 22.74
CA VAL A 262 -14.33 -13.21 21.38
C VAL A 262 -13.22 -14.15 20.93
N TYR A 263 -12.44 -14.68 21.88
CA TYR A 263 -11.32 -15.55 21.57
C TYR A 263 -11.48 -16.93 22.20
N LEU A 264 -10.76 -17.88 21.64
CA LEU A 264 -10.58 -19.22 22.15
C LEU A 264 -9.09 -19.48 22.33
N THR A 265 -8.68 -19.83 23.54
CA THR A 265 -7.29 -20.14 23.88
C THR A 265 -7.12 -21.60 24.24
N TRP A 266 -5.90 -22.12 24.11
CA TRP A 266 -5.53 -23.47 24.51
C TRP A 266 -4.08 -23.52 24.98
N GLN A 267 -3.73 -24.60 25.67
CA GLN A 267 -2.37 -24.86 26.13
C GLN A 267 -1.64 -25.85 25.21
N ALA A 268 -0.30 -25.78 25.21
CA ALA A 268 0.54 -26.82 24.62
C ALA A 268 0.27 -28.19 25.27
N ASP A 269 0.61 -29.27 24.55
CA ASP A 269 0.45 -30.66 24.97
C ASP A 269 -0.99 -31.13 25.23
N ALA A 270 -1.99 -30.37 24.80
CA ALA A 270 -3.40 -30.77 24.85
C ALA A 270 -3.68 -31.87 23.80
N PRO A 271 -4.39 -32.97 24.17
CA PRO A 271 -4.73 -34.02 23.23
C PRO A 271 -5.61 -33.53 22.07
N LEU A 272 -5.20 -33.85 20.84
CA LEU A 272 -5.98 -33.55 19.64
C LEU A 272 -6.90 -34.72 19.30
N PHE A 273 -8.10 -34.37 18.86
CA PHE A 273 -9.12 -35.29 18.40
C PHE A 273 -9.27 -35.19 16.88
N GLU A 274 -9.77 -36.28 16.29
CA GLU A 274 -10.05 -36.41 14.88
C GLU A 274 -11.49 -36.94 14.70
N LYS A 275 -12.07 -36.75 13.52
CA LYS A 275 -13.41 -37.24 13.22
C LYS A 275 -13.33 -38.70 12.80
N GLY A 276 -13.87 -39.60 13.62
CA GLY A 276 -14.04 -41.02 13.31
C GLY A 276 -15.44 -41.34 12.78
N GLU A 277 -15.72 -42.62 12.53
CA GLU A 277 -17.00 -43.09 11.99
C GLU A 277 -18.18 -42.91 12.97
N GLN A 278 -17.90 -42.98 14.27
CA GLN A 278 -18.91 -42.95 15.35
C GLN A 278 -18.88 -41.63 16.14
N GLY A 279 -18.11 -40.64 15.67
CA GLY A 279 -17.93 -39.36 16.34
C GLY A 279 -16.48 -38.96 16.53
N MET A 280 -16.23 -38.02 17.43
CA MET A 280 -14.89 -37.51 17.71
C MET A 280 -14.07 -38.52 18.51
N VAL A 281 -12.87 -38.85 18.04
CA VAL A 281 -11.96 -39.82 18.65
C VAL A 281 -10.63 -39.18 19.00
N ALA A 282 -10.05 -39.57 20.14
CA ALA A 282 -8.75 -39.06 20.56
C ALA A 282 -7.66 -39.59 19.62
N GLY A 283 -6.86 -38.69 19.04
CA GLY A 283 -5.69 -39.04 18.26
C GLY A 283 -4.46 -39.27 19.14
N SER A 284 -3.36 -39.68 18.51
CA SER A 284 -2.04 -39.79 19.17
C SER A 284 -1.28 -38.45 19.26
N ARG A 285 -1.82 -37.41 18.62
CA ARG A 285 -1.18 -36.10 18.47
C ARG A 285 -1.63 -35.14 19.58
N LYS A 286 -0.76 -34.18 19.90
CA LYS A 286 -1.01 -33.11 20.86
C LYS A 286 -0.73 -31.75 20.22
N THR A 287 -1.28 -30.69 20.80
CA THR A 287 -0.94 -29.31 20.44
C THR A 287 0.54 -29.05 20.67
N LYS A 288 1.19 -28.34 19.75
CA LYS A 288 2.61 -28.03 19.84
C LYS A 288 2.87 -26.75 20.63
N ILE A 289 1.91 -25.83 20.64
CA ILE A 289 2.03 -24.53 21.30
C ILE A 289 0.75 -24.19 22.06
N SER A 290 0.86 -23.31 23.05
CA SER A 290 -0.28 -22.55 23.54
C SER A 290 -0.66 -21.50 22.48
N GLY A 291 -1.95 -21.24 22.31
CA GLY A 291 -2.41 -20.37 21.24
C GLY A 291 -3.72 -19.66 21.52
N ILE A 292 -4.05 -18.73 20.63
CA ILE A 292 -5.27 -17.91 20.67
C ILE A 292 -5.81 -17.74 19.25
N VAL A 293 -7.13 -17.88 19.09
CA VAL A 293 -7.83 -17.64 17.81
C VAL A 293 -9.14 -16.89 18.04
N THR A 294 -9.59 -16.16 17.03
CA THR A 294 -10.92 -15.52 17.04
C THR A 294 -12.02 -16.59 16.98
N LEU A 295 -12.86 -16.68 18.02
CA LEU A 295 -13.88 -17.72 18.18
C LEU A 295 -14.85 -17.78 16.99
N ALA A 296 -15.24 -16.63 16.43
CA ALA A 296 -16.15 -16.55 15.27
C ALA A 296 -15.59 -17.21 13.99
N LYS A 297 -14.28 -17.44 13.92
CA LYS A 297 -13.60 -18.07 12.77
C LYS A 297 -13.29 -19.55 12.99
N VAL A 298 -13.63 -20.09 14.17
CA VAL A 298 -13.35 -21.47 14.54
C VAL A 298 -14.61 -22.31 14.32
N PRO A 299 -14.58 -23.32 13.44
CA PRO A 299 -15.67 -24.28 13.36
C PRO A 299 -15.84 -25.08 14.64
N GLY A 300 -17.06 -25.12 15.16
CA GLY A 300 -17.47 -26.00 16.27
C GLY A 300 -18.28 -27.20 15.77
N VAL A 301 -18.12 -28.33 16.45
CA VAL A 301 -18.92 -29.55 16.21
C VAL A 301 -19.46 -30.12 17.51
N ASP A 302 -20.54 -30.90 17.42
CA ASP A 302 -21.03 -31.74 18.52
C ASP A 302 -20.12 -32.97 18.75
N ALA A 303 -20.49 -33.82 19.72
CA ALA A 303 -19.72 -35.03 20.03
C ALA A 303 -19.68 -36.07 18.88
N ALA A 304 -20.68 -36.05 18.00
CA ALA A 304 -20.72 -36.88 16.80
C ALA A 304 -19.91 -36.29 15.63
N GLY A 305 -19.30 -35.12 15.79
CA GLY A 305 -18.55 -34.44 14.74
C GLY A 305 -19.43 -33.77 13.69
N THR A 306 -20.67 -33.44 14.03
CA THR A 306 -21.60 -32.68 13.18
C THR A 306 -21.35 -31.19 13.34
N ALA A 307 -21.25 -30.45 12.23
CA ALA A 307 -21.02 -29.00 12.24
C ALA A 307 -22.22 -28.27 12.84
N LEU A 308 -21.93 -27.31 13.72
CA LEU A 308 -22.93 -26.45 14.35
C LEU A 308 -23.02 -25.10 13.62
N SER A 309 -24.18 -24.45 13.70
CA SER A 309 -24.39 -23.09 13.18
C SER A 309 -23.77 -22.01 14.06
N ASP A 310 -23.54 -22.30 15.34
CA ASP A 310 -22.79 -21.47 16.27
C ASP A 310 -21.96 -22.32 17.24
N ASN A 311 -21.15 -21.65 18.05
CA ASN A 311 -20.17 -22.25 18.95
C ASN A 311 -20.61 -22.25 20.43
N LYS A 312 -21.88 -21.97 20.73
CA LYS A 312 -22.36 -21.92 22.12
C LYS A 312 -22.23 -23.30 22.78
N ASP A 313 -22.73 -24.32 22.09
CA ASP A 313 -22.82 -25.71 22.57
C ASP A 313 -21.83 -26.66 21.88
N ALA A 314 -20.78 -26.11 21.25
CA ALA A 314 -19.76 -26.93 20.60
C ALA A 314 -19.00 -27.79 21.61
N ALA A 315 -18.99 -29.11 21.37
CA ALA A 315 -18.21 -30.06 22.15
C ALA A 315 -16.74 -30.07 21.73
N TYR A 316 -16.45 -29.76 20.46
CA TYR A 316 -15.10 -29.69 19.91
C TYR A 316 -14.91 -28.49 18.98
N PHE A 317 -13.68 -27.97 18.94
CA PHE A 317 -13.27 -26.81 18.17
C PHE A 317 -12.13 -27.15 17.21
N GLN A 318 -12.27 -26.78 15.94
CA GLN A 318 -11.22 -27.07 14.94
C GLN A 318 -10.05 -26.09 15.08
N ILE A 319 -8.90 -26.57 15.53
CA ILE A 319 -7.67 -25.79 15.58
C ILE A 319 -6.85 -26.10 14.34
N ARG A 320 -7.10 -25.35 13.25
CA ARG A 320 -6.43 -25.56 11.96
C ARG A 320 -4.91 -25.47 12.03
N GLN A 321 -4.40 -24.58 12.89
CA GLN A 321 -2.96 -24.40 13.11
C GLN A 321 -2.29 -25.66 13.70
N GLU A 322 -3.03 -26.43 14.50
CA GLU A 322 -2.56 -27.68 15.11
C GLU A 322 -2.99 -28.91 14.29
N GLY A 323 -3.85 -28.71 13.28
CA GLY A 323 -4.32 -29.75 12.37
C GLY A 323 -5.14 -30.82 13.08
N GLY A 324 -6.03 -30.42 14.00
CA GLY A 324 -6.90 -31.31 14.77
C GLY A 324 -8.01 -30.57 15.50
N TRP A 325 -8.74 -31.29 16.35
CA TRP A 325 -9.86 -30.76 17.14
C TRP A 325 -9.53 -30.77 18.63
N LEU A 326 -9.90 -29.73 19.35
CA LEU A 326 -9.80 -29.70 20.81
C LEU A 326 -11.18 -29.84 21.44
N PRO A 327 -11.35 -30.68 22.48
CA PRO A 327 -12.59 -30.74 23.24
C PRO A 327 -12.79 -29.45 24.03
N THR A 328 -14.04 -29.12 24.35
CA THR A 328 -14.38 -27.91 25.11
C THR A 328 -13.66 -27.81 26.46
N ALA A 329 -13.27 -28.94 27.07
CA ALA A 329 -12.54 -28.99 28.33
C ALA A 329 -11.05 -28.62 28.20
N SER A 330 -10.51 -28.59 26.98
CA SER A 330 -9.10 -28.27 26.70
C SER A 330 -8.91 -26.87 26.11
N VAL A 331 -9.99 -26.07 26.08
CA VAL A 331 -9.99 -24.71 25.55
C VAL A 331 -10.64 -23.77 26.55
N GLN A 332 -10.27 -22.50 26.50
CA GLN A 332 -10.92 -21.45 27.28
C GLN A 332 -11.52 -20.41 26.33
N LYS A 333 -12.80 -20.14 26.49
CA LYS A 333 -13.46 -19.01 25.83
C LYS A 333 -13.12 -17.76 26.63
N VAL A 334 -12.52 -16.76 26.01
CA VAL A 334 -12.07 -15.55 26.69
C VAL A 334 -12.66 -14.30 26.04
N SER A 335 -12.99 -13.32 26.88
CA SER A 335 -13.42 -11.98 26.48
C SER A 335 -12.32 -11.29 25.68
N GLN A 336 -12.69 -10.27 24.90
CA GLN A 336 -11.69 -9.36 24.31
C GLN A 336 -10.97 -8.48 25.34
N TYR A 337 -11.49 -8.46 26.58
CA TYR A 337 -10.95 -7.73 27.72
C TYR A 337 -10.32 -8.68 28.75
N ALA A 338 -10.07 -9.94 28.38
CA ALA A 338 -9.48 -10.95 29.27
C ALA A 338 -7.95 -10.85 29.36
#